data_AF-A0A948WZZ9-F1
#
_entry.id   AF-A0A948WZZ9-F1
#
_cell.length_a   1.000
_cell.length_b   1.000
_cell.length_c   1.000
_cell.angle_alpha   90.00
_cell.angle_beta   90.00
_cell.angle_gamma   90.00
#
_symmetry.space_group_name_H-M   'P 1'
#
loop_
_entity.id
_entity.type
_entity.pdbx_description
1 polymer ?
#
loop_
_entity_poly.entity_id
_entity_poly.type
_entity_poly.pdbx_seq_one_letter_code
_entity_poly.pdbx_strand_id
1 'polypeptide(L)'
;MHISEYTGSQVTAGGAMPRYKVTLTAEEKAKLQELTNTGSGSNKTFKYARALLLCDQGEFADYKWSVAQTADAVGMTPRSVISLRERFVKGGLAAALQRKPYKQRAKTFDSAFEAQVKQIASSPVPEGKSHWSLQMIADRLVELKLVESVSLMTVQRALKKDKLKTH
;
A
#
# COMPACT_ATOMS: atom_id res chain seq x y z
N MET A 1 0.25 -20.70 -18.34
CA MET A 1 -0.16 -19.29 -18.23
C MET A 1 -1.47 -19.12 -18.99
N HIS A 2 -2.61 -19.17 -18.30
CA HIS A 2 -3.91 -18.97 -18.95
C HIS A 2 -4.35 -17.52 -18.74
N ILE A 3 -4.49 -16.82 -19.86
CA ILE A 3 -4.78 -15.40 -19.95
C ILE A 3 -6.29 -15.27 -19.76
N SER A 4 -6.74 -14.79 -18.59
CA SER A 4 -8.15 -14.48 -18.36
C SER A 4 -8.55 -13.34 -19.31
N GLU A 5 -9.36 -13.66 -20.31
CA GLU A 5 -9.70 -12.75 -21.40
C GLU A 5 -10.43 -11.50 -20.87
N TYR A 6 -9.77 -10.35 -20.99
CA TYR A 6 -10.41 -9.04 -20.87
C TYR A 6 -11.27 -8.81 -22.12
N THR A 7 -12.57 -9.14 -22.06
CA THR A 7 -13.50 -8.77 -23.14
C THR A 7 -13.88 -7.31 -22.99
N GLY A 8 -13.19 -6.44 -23.73
CA GLY A 8 -13.45 -5.00 -23.76
C GLY A 8 -14.70 -4.62 -24.55
N SER A 9 -15.39 -3.60 -24.01
CA SER A 9 -16.26 -2.62 -24.69
C SER A 9 -17.72 -2.98 -24.98
N GLN A 10 -18.63 -2.36 -24.21
CA GLN A 10 -19.74 -1.57 -24.74
C GLN A 10 -19.81 -0.26 -23.96
N VAL A 11 -19.63 0.86 -24.66
CA VAL A 11 -19.62 2.22 -24.16
C VAL A 11 -21.06 2.69 -24.00
N THR A 12 -21.48 3.07 -22.80
CA THR A 12 -22.66 3.91 -22.56
C THR A 12 -22.33 4.96 -21.51
N ALA A 13 -22.81 6.19 -21.74
CA ALA A 13 -22.57 7.35 -20.90
C ALA A 13 -23.14 7.11 -19.49
N GLY A 14 -22.25 6.88 -18.52
CA GLY A 14 -22.61 6.54 -17.15
C GLY A 14 -21.66 5.50 -16.54
N GLY A 15 -20.38 5.87 -16.33
CA GLY A 15 -19.43 5.18 -15.46
C GLY A 15 -19.45 3.63 -15.48
N ALA A 16 -19.23 3.01 -16.64
CA ALA A 16 -19.18 1.55 -16.73
C ALA A 16 -17.93 0.98 -16.03
N MET A 17 -18.15 0.33 -14.88
CA MET A 17 -17.13 -0.52 -14.25
C MET A 17 -16.75 -1.65 -15.23
N PRO A 18 -15.46 -1.92 -15.47
CA PRO A 18 -15.07 -2.99 -16.36
C PRO A 18 -15.64 -4.33 -15.86
N ARG A 19 -16.28 -5.08 -16.77
CA ARG A 19 -16.84 -6.40 -16.46
C ARG A 19 -15.72 -7.43 -16.39
N TYR A 20 -15.03 -7.49 -15.26
CA TYR A 20 -14.02 -8.50 -14.99
C TYR A 20 -14.71 -9.86 -14.78
N LYS A 21 -14.45 -10.82 -15.69
CA LYS A 21 -14.86 -12.21 -15.56
C LYS A 21 -13.79 -12.95 -14.74
N VAL A 22 -14.21 -13.65 -13.70
CA VAL A 22 -13.32 -14.51 -12.91
C VAL A 22 -13.46 -15.91 -13.45
N THR A 23 -12.36 -16.51 -13.87
CA THR A 23 -12.28 -17.90 -14.33
C THR A 23 -11.23 -18.59 -13.49
N LEU A 24 -11.67 -19.50 -12.61
CA LEU A 24 -10.77 -20.28 -11.76
C LEU A 24 -10.36 -21.56 -12.46
N THR A 25 -9.08 -21.90 -12.33
CA THR A 25 -8.59 -23.25 -12.65
C THR A 25 -8.94 -24.24 -11.54
N ALA A 26 -8.89 -25.54 -11.83
CA ALA A 26 -9.15 -26.59 -10.83
C ALA A 26 -8.21 -26.47 -9.61
N GLU A 27 -6.93 -26.14 -9.83
CA GLU A 27 -5.96 -25.92 -8.75
C GLU A 27 -6.29 -24.69 -7.89
N GLU A 28 -6.70 -23.58 -8.50
CA GLU A 28 -7.08 -22.37 -7.78
C GLU A 28 -8.36 -22.58 -6.98
N LYS A 29 -9.33 -23.31 -7.54
CA LYS A 29 -10.55 -23.72 -6.86
C LYS A 29 -10.24 -24.57 -5.64
N ALA A 30 -9.38 -25.59 -5.77
CA ALA A 30 -8.98 -26.45 -4.66
C ALA A 30 -8.31 -25.64 -3.53
N LYS A 31 -7.39 -24.73 -3.87
CA LYS A 31 -6.74 -23.82 -2.91
C LYS A 31 -7.74 -22.91 -2.20
N LEU A 32 -8.71 -22.36 -2.93
CA LEU A 32 -9.76 -21.52 -2.35
C LEU A 32 -10.69 -22.31 -1.43
N GLN A 33 -11.03 -23.55 -1.79
CA GLN A 33 -11.84 -24.44 -0.96
C GLN A 33 -11.12 -24.84 0.33
N GLU A 34 -9.82 -25.14 0.25
CA GLU A 34 -8.98 -25.39 1.42
C GLU A 34 -8.97 -24.18 2.36
N LEU A 35 -8.77 -22.97 1.82
CA LEU A 35 -8.82 -21.73 2.60
C LEU A 35 -10.18 -21.47 3.26
N THR A 36 -11.28 -21.91 2.65
CA THR A 36 -12.61 -21.82 3.25
C THR A 36 -12.88 -22.91 4.30
N ASN A 37 -12.29 -24.09 4.17
CA ASN A 37 -12.54 -25.23 5.05
C ASN A 37 -11.64 -25.23 6.30
N THR A 38 -10.38 -24.84 6.15
CA THR A 38 -9.39 -24.93 7.24
C THR A 38 -9.57 -23.82 8.28
N GLY A 39 -10.32 -22.75 7.97
CA GLY A 39 -10.55 -21.61 8.88
C GLY A 39 -9.28 -20.83 9.26
N SER A 40 -8.12 -21.24 8.75
CA SER A 40 -6.81 -20.66 9.03
C SER A 40 -6.56 -19.49 8.09
N GLY A 41 -6.95 -18.30 8.52
CA GLY A 41 -6.76 -17.06 7.77
C GLY A 41 -7.46 -15.86 8.40
N SER A 42 -7.13 -14.66 7.92
CA SER A 42 -7.91 -13.47 8.27
C SER A 42 -9.35 -13.62 7.76
N ASN A 43 -10.34 -13.13 8.51
CA ASN A 43 -11.74 -13.05 8.08
C ASN A 43 -11.87 -12.44 6.67
N LYS A 44 -11.00 -11.49 6.32
CA LYS A 44 -10.92 -10.89 4.99
C LYS A 44 -10.51 -11.89 3.90
N THR A 45 -9.50 -12.72 4.17
CA THR A 45 -9.04 -13.75 3.24
C THR A 45 -10.13 -14.79 3.00
N PHE A 46 -10.82 -15.22 4.06
CA PHE A 46 -11.97 -16.13 3.96
C PHE A 46 -13.09 -15.54 3.10
N LYS A 47 -13.50 -14.30 3.37
CA LYS A 47 -14.52 -13.59 2.58
C LYS A 47 -14.12 -13.47 1.11
N TYR A 48 -12.86 -13.15 0.83
CA TYR A 48 -12.39 -13.03 -0.55
C TYR A 48 -12.33 -14.37 -1.26
N ALA A 49 -11.88 -15.42 -0.58
CA ALA A 49 -11.89 -16.79 -1.11
C ALA A 49 -13.31 -17.25 -1.45
N ARG A 50 -14.25 -17.06 -0.52
CA ARG A 50 -15.66 -17.38 -0.72
C ARG A 50 -16.28 -16.57 -1.85
N ALA A 51 -15.99 -15.27 -1.93
CA ALA A 51 -16.49 -14.42 -2.99
C ALA A 51 -15.97 -14.82 -4.39
N LEU A 52 -14.71 -15.24 -4.50
CA LEU A 52 -14.15 -15.74 -5.76
C LEU A 52 -14.80 -17.05 -6.20
N LEU A 53 -15.02 -18.00 -5.27
CA LEU A 53 -15.72 -19.26 -5.57
C LEU A 53 -17.17 -19.04 -6.04
N LEU A 54 -17.87 -18.06 -5.47
CA LEU A 54 -19.26 -17.75 -5.84
C LEU A 54 -19.38 -16.96 -7.16
N CYS A 55 -18.34 -16.21 -7.53
CA CYS A 55 -18.31 -15.41 -8.76
C CYS A 55 -17.65 -16.12 -9.94
N ASP A 56 -17.25 -17.38 -9.77
CA ASP A 56 -16.54 -18.13 -10.80
C ASP A 56 -17.43 -18.31 -12.04
N GLN A 57 -16.86 -18.04 -13.21
CA GLN A 57 -17.48 -18.25 -14.51
C GLN A 57 -16.71 -19.27 -15.34
N GLY A 58 -15.72 -19.94 -14.75
CA GLY A 58 -14.96 -21.03 -15.37
C GLY A 58 -15.81 -22.28 -15.63
N GLU A 59 -15.21 -23.24 -16.32
CA GLU A 59 -15.80 -24.54 -16.63
C GLU A 59 -16.11 -25.35 -15.36
N PHE A 60 -15.31 -25.15 -14.31
CA PHE A 60 -15.43 -25.81 -13.01
C PHE A 60 -16.29 -25.04 -12.00
N ALA A 61 -17.01 -23.99 -12.42
CA ALA A 61 -17.77 -23.13 -11.52
C ALA A 61 -18.99 -23.87 -10.94
N ASP A 62 -19.05 -24.00 -9.61
CA ASP A 62 -20.23 -24.53 -8.92
C ASP A 62 -21.39 -23.52 -8.93
N TYR A 63 -21.05 -22.23 -8.91
CA TYR A 63 -22.00 -21.13 -8.78
C TYR A 63 -21.59 -19.99 -9.72
N LYS A 64 -22.55 -19.48 -10.50
CA LYS A 64 -22.34 -18.34 -11.42
C LYS A 64 -23.08 -17.09 -10.93
N TRP A 65 -22.81 -16.69 -9.68
CA TRP A 65 -23.57 -15.60 -9.05
C TRP A 65 -23.20 -14.22 -9.61
N SER A 66 -24.20 -13.35 -9.62
CA SER A 66 -24.01 -11.93 -9.91
C SER A 66 -23.21 -11.25 -8.79
N VAL A 67 -22.63 -10.08 -9.09
CA VAL A 67 -21.90 -9.28 -8.09
C VAL A 67 -22.77 -8.98 -6.87
N ALA A 68 -24.05 -8.68 -7.08
CA ALA A 68 -24.99 -8.33 -6.01
C ALA A 68 -25.26 -9.53 -5.10
N GLN A 69 -25.53 -10.71 -5.68
CA GLN A 69 -25.77 -11.95 -4.92
C GLN A 69 -24.54 -12.36 -4.11
N THR A 70 -23.35 -12.28 -4.70
CA THR A 70 -22.11 -12.61 -3.97
C THR A 70 -21.82 -11.61 -2.85
N ALA A 71 -22.06 -10.33 -3.09
CA ALA A 71 -21.92 -9.29 -2.08
C ALA A 71 -22.80 -9.57 -0.86
N ASP A 72 -24.08 -9.89 -1.10
CA ASP A 72 -25.04 -10.21 -0.05
C ASP A 72 -24.62 -11.46 0.75
N ALA A 73 -24.30 -12.56 0.07
CA ALA A 73 -23.94 -13.81 0.73
C ALA A 73 -22.64 -13.78 1.55
N VAL A 74 -21.69 -12.91 1.18
CA VAL A 74 -20.39 -12.79 1.87
C VAL A 74 -20.40 -11.63 2.89
N GLY A 75 -21.47 -10.83 2.92
CA GLY A 75 -21.55 -9.63 3.75
C GLY A 75 -20.50 -8.58 3.35
N MET A 76 -20.42 -8.29 2.05
CA MET A 76 -19.52 -7.30 1.45
C MET A 76 -20.30 -6.34 0.55
N THR A 77 -19.71 -5.18 0.24
CA THR A 77 -20.33 -4.27 -0.73
C THR A 77 -20.11 -4.77 -2.17
N PRO A 78 -21.05 -4.52 -3.11
CA PRO A 78 -20.87 -4.84 -4.52
C PRO A 78 -19.57 -4.27 -5.10
N ARG A 79 -19.20 -3.05 -4.69
CA ARG A 79 -17.94 -2.41 -5.11
C ARG A 79 -16.70 -3.18 -4.65
N SER A 80 -16.73 -3.77 -3.47
CA SER A 80 -15.62 -4.60 -2.97
C SER A 80 -15.47 -5.88 -3.79
N VAL A 81 -16.59 -6.50 -4.18
CA VAL A 81 -16.58 -7.68 -5.07
C VAL A 81 -16.03 -7.31 -6.45
N ILE A 82 -16.44 -6.19 -7.03
CA ILE A 82 -15.89 -5.76 -8.35
C ILE A 82 -14.39 -5.49 -8.26
N SER A 83 -13.90 -4.81 -7.21
CA SER A 83 -12.47 -4.56 -7.03
C SER A 83 -11.68 -5.86 -6.80
N LEU A 84 -12.30 -6.85 -6.14
CA LEU A 84 -11.71 -8.18 -5.97
C LEU A 84 -11.57 -8.90 -7.31
N ARG A 85 -12.62 -8.88 -8.15
CA ARG A 85 -12.57 -9.45 -9.52
C ARG A 85 -11.48 -8.78 -10.36
N GLU A 86 -11.41 -7.44 -10.33
CA GLU A 86 -10.37 -6.67 -10.99
C GLU A 86 -8.97 -7.09 -10.55
N ARG A 87 -8.76 -7.24 -9.23
CA ARG A 87 -7.47 -7.61 -8.66
C ARG A 87 -7.07 -9.02 -9.05
N PHE A 88 -8.03 -9.95 -9.07
CA PHE A 88 -7.82 -11.31 -9.53
C PHE A 88 -7.41 -11.35 -11.00
N VAL A 89 -8.14 -10.64 -11.88
CA VAL A 89 -7.82 -10.62 -13.32
C VAL A 89 -6.46 -9.96 -13.60
N LYS A 90 -6.12 -8.88 -12.88
CA LYS A 90 -4.86 -8.14 -13.11
C LYS A 90 -3.63 -8.75 -12.45
N GLY A 91 -3.79 -9.48 -11.34
CA GLY A 91 -2.67 -9.92 -10.50
C GLY A 91 -2.74 -11.36 -10.02
N GLY A 92 -3.75 -12.12 -10.46
CA GLY A 92 -3.96 -13.52 -10.08
C GLY A 92 -4.44 -13.72 -8.64
N LEU A 93 -4.50 -15.00 -8.25
CA LEU A 93 -5.00 -15.45 -6.95
C LEU A 93 -4.26 -14.84 -5.76
N ALA A 94 -2.92 -14.82 -5.80
CA ALA A 94 -2.10 -14.29 -4.72
C ALA A 94 -2.36 -12.79 -4.50
N ALA A 95 -2.47 -12.00 -5.58
CA ALA A 95 -2.78 -10.58 -5.46
C ALA A 95 -4.18 -10.34 -4.90
N ALA A 96 -5.16 -11.17 -5.29
CA ALA A 96 -6.54 -11.06 -4.81
C ALA A 96 -6.64 -11.28 -3.29
N LEU A 97 -5.94 -12.30 -2.77
CA LEU A 97 -6.00 -12.70 -1.37
C LEU A 97 -5.07 -11.88 -0.46
N GLN A 98 -3.89 -11.49 -0.94
CA GLN A 98 -2.92 -10.78 -0.11
C GLN A 98 -3.14 -9.27 -0.09
N ARG A 99 -2.86 -8.66 1.06
CA ARG A 99 -2.77 -7.21 1.18
C ARG A 99 -1.54 -6.75 0.39
N LYS A 100 -1.71 -5.80 -0.55
CA LYS A 100 -0.56 -5.15 -1.20
C LYS A 100 0.40 -4.63 -0.11
N PRO A 101 1.69 -4.99 -0.16
CA PRO A 101 2.65 -4.49 0.79
C PRO A 101 2.66 -2.96 0.72
N TYR A 102 2.60 -2.32 1.88
CA TYR A 102 2.63 -0.87 1.96
C TYR A 102 3.99 -0.38 1.47
N LYS A 103 4.04 0.23 0.27
CA LYS A 103 5.25 0.88 -0.22
C LYS A 103 5.52 2.07 0.69
N GLN A 104 6.46 1.94 1.61
CA GLN A 104 6.91 3.09 2.38
C GLN A 104 7.46 4.13 1.41
N ARG A 105 6.92 5.35 1.50
CA ARG A 105 7.44 6.48 0.72
C ARG A 105 8.90 6.68 1.09
N ALA A 106 9.79 6.76 0.09
CA ALA A 106 11.18 7.09 0.31
C ALA A 106 11.26 8.39 1.12
N LYS A 107 12.05 8.39 2.20
CA LYS A 107 12.26 9.60 3.01
C LYS A 107 13.05 10.58 2.15
N THR A 108 12.51 11.78 1.96
CA THR A 108 13.15 12.84 1.17
C THR A 108 14.45 13.36 1.80
N PHE A 109 14.61 13.18 3.11
CA PHE A 109 15.86 13.49 3.81
C PHE A 109 16.56 12.19 4.19
N ASP A 110 17.75 12.02 3.64
CA ASP A 110 18.57 10.84 3.79
C ASP A 110 19.19 10.75 5.20
N SER A 111 19.59 9.54 5.61
CA SER A 111 20.31 9.32 6.88
C SER A 111 21.61 10.11 6.94
N ALA A 112 22.28 10.31 5.80
CA ALA A 112 23.47 11.13 5.66
C ALA A 112 23.23 12.60 6.04
N PHE A 113 22.11 13.16 5.61
CA PHE A 113 21.72 14.53 5.97
C PHE A 113 21.45 14.63 7.48
N GLU A 114 20.70 13.68 8.05
CA GLU A 114 20.46 13.63 9.51
C GLU A 114 21.78 13.55 10.31
N ALA A 115 22.79 12.81 9.82
CA ALA A 115 24.11 12.71 10.46
C ALA A 115 24.89 14.03 10.41
N GLN A 116 24.85 14.75 9.29
CA GLN A 116 25.51 16.06 9.14
C GLN A 116 24.90 17.12 10.06
N VAL A 117 23.57 17.17 10.16
CA VAL A 117 22.88 18.07 11.11
C VAL A 117 23.34 17.80 12.55
N LYS A 118 23.49 16.52 12.93
CA LYS A 118 23.98 16.14 14.26
C LYS A 118 25.43 16.51 14.50
N GLN A 119 26.30 16.30 13.51
CA GLN A 119 27.72 16.65 13.62
C GLN A 119 27.89 18.14 13.92
N ILE A 120 27.11 19.00 13.24
CA ILE A 120 27.11 20.44 13.50
C ILE A 120 26.57 20.74 14.90
N ALA A 121 25.43 20.17 15.28
CA ALA A 121 24.83 20.40 16.60
C ALA A 121 25.71 19.92 17.78
N SER A 122 26.58 18.93 17.55
CA SER A 122 27.51 18.40 18.55
C SER A 122 28.89 19.08 18.52
N SER A 123 29.11 20.01 17.59
CA SER A 123 30.37 20.77 17.51
C SER A 123 30.40 21.93 18.52
N PRO A 124 31.59 22.47 18.86
CA PRO A 124 31.71 23.60 19.78
C PRO A 124 30.85 24.78 19.32
N VAL A 125 30.09 25.35 20.24
CA VAL A 125 29.23 26.50 19.97
C VAL A 125 30.12 27.70 19.63
N PRO A 126 29.80 28.48 18.58
CA PRO A 126 30.58 29.67 18.23
C PRO A 126 30.58 30.71 19.36
N GLU A 127 31.66 31.49 19.43
CA GLU A 127 31.94 32.42 20.52
C GLU A 127 30.77 33.36 20.83
N GLY A 128 30.50 33.56 22.12
CA GLY A 128 29.44 34.44 22.61
C GLY A 128 28.05 33.81 22.68
N LYS A 129 27.90 32.49 22.45
CA LYS A 129 26.62 31.78 22.57
C LYS A 129 26.72 30.55 23.47
N SER A 130 25.64 30.26 24.19
CA SER A 130 25.55 29.15 25.15
C SER A 130 25.07 27.84 24.52
N HIS A 131 24.35 27.87 23.39
CA HIS A 131 23.84 26.69 22.69
C HIS A 131 23.63 26.95 21.19
N TRP A 132 23.51 25.86 20.42
CA TRP A 132 23.09 25.90 19.03
C TRP A 132 21.59 26.20 18.92
N SER A 133 21.23 27.26 18.18
CA SER A 133 19.85 27.46 17.75
C SER A 133 19.58 26.74 16.42
N LEU A 134 18.31 26.43 16.12
CA LEU A 134 17.92 25.82 14.85
C LEU A 134 18.35 26.67 13.64
N GLN A 135 18.28 28.00 13.78
CA GLN A 135 18.71 28.96 12.76
C GLN A 135 20.21 28.81 12.48
N MET A 136 21.03 28.76 13.54
CA MET A 136 22.49 28.62 13.38
C MET A 136 22.89 27.31 12.72
N ILE A 137 22.18 26.22 13.03
CA ILE A 137 22.43 24.93 12.38
C ILE A 137 22.05 25.01 10.89
N ALA A 138 20.93 25.66 10.56
CA ALA A 138 20.52 25.88 9.17
C ALA A 138 21.54 26.74 8.40
N ASP A 139 21.98 27.84 8.98
CA ASP A 139 22.96 28.74 8.38
C ASP A 139 24.30 28.03 8.17
N ARG A 140 24.74 27.22 9.14
CA ARG A 140 25.99 26.46 9.05
C ARG A 140 25.94 25.35 7.99
N LEU A 141 24.77 24.73 7.78
CA LEU A 141 24.56 23.74 6.72
C LEU A 141 24.70 24.37 5.31
N VAL A 142 24.23 25.61 5.15
CA VAL A 142 24.37 26.38 3.90
C VAL A 142 25.80 26.87 3.71
N GLU A 143 26.45 27.35 4.77
CA GLU A 143 27.85 27.80 4.76
C GLU A 143 28.81 26.68 4.33
N LEU A 144 28.60 25.46 4.83
CA LEU A 144 29.37 24.28 4.45
C LEU A 144 28.99 23.71 3.06
N LYS A 145 28.09 24.38 2.32
CA LYS A 145 27.58 23.98 1.00
C LYS A 145 27.00 22.56 0.97
N LEU A 146 26.46 22.09 2.10
CA LEU A 146 25.84 20.77 2.21
C LEU A 146 24.42 20.75 1.63
N VAL A 147 23.75 21.91 1.65
CA VAL A 147 22.41 22.14 1.10
C VAL A 147 22.28 23.57 0.60
N GLU A 148 21.53 23.78 -0.48
CA GLU A 148 21.29 25.11 -1.08
C GLU A 148 20.34 25.96 -0.22
N SER A 149 19.36 25.33 0.42
CA SER A 149 18.53 25.93 1.46
C SER A 149 17.91 24.85 2.34
N VAL A 150 17.66 25.16 3.61
CA VAL A 150 17.00 24.24 4.54
C VAL A 150 16.02 24.98 5.44
N SER A 151 14.82 24.42 5.60
CA SER A 151 13.84 24.93 6.56
C SER A 151 14.20 24.53 7.98
N LEU A 152 13.96 25.43 8.95
CA LEU A 152 14.07 25.15 10.38
C LEU A 152 13.29 23.90 10.81
N MET A 153 12.13 23.65 10.21
CA MET A 153 11.30 22.46 10.47
C MET A 153 12.01 21.16 10.09
N THR A 154 12.83 21.20 9.02
CA THR A 154 13.64 20.06 8.58
C THR A 154 14.75 19.77 9.59
N VAL A 155 15.45 20.81 10.05
CA VAL A 155 16.49 20.70 11.08
C VAL A 155 15.91 20.17 12.39
N GLN A 156 14.78 20.74 12.84
CA GLN A 156 14.10 20.29 14.05
C GLN A 156 13.65 18.83 13.96
N ARG A 157 13.12 18.40 12.80
CA ARG A 157 12.72 17.00 12.57
C ARG A 157 13.91 16.05 12.60
N ALA A 158 15.05 16.46 12.05
CA ALA A 158 16.30 15.70 12.10
C ALA A 158 16.82 15.52 13.54
N LEU A 159 16.71 16.57 14.38
CA LEU A 159 17.15 16.54 15.78
C LEU A 159 16.17 15.83 16.73
N LYS A 160 14.86 15.95 16.52
CA LYS A 160 13.80 15.38 17.39
C LYS A 160 13.89 13.86 17.52
N LYS A 161 14.40 13.20 16.49
CA LYS A 161 14.53 11.74 16.43
C LYS A 161 15.44 11.16 17.52
N ASP A 162 16.35 11.96 18.06
CA ASP A 162 17.37 11.52 19.04
C ASP A 162 17.36 12.27 20.39
N LYS A 163 16.26 12.94 20.74
CA LYS A 163 16.10 13.63 22.05
C LYS A 163 17.26 14.58 22.42
N LEU A 164 17.97 15.15 21.46
CA LEU A 164 18.90 16.23 21.73
C LEU A 164 18.07 17.46 22.06
N LYS A 165 17.99 17.79 23.37
CA LYS A 165 17.34 19.01 23.85
C LYS A 165 18.15 20.20 23.36
N THR A 166 17.66 20.83 22.30
CA THR A 166 18.04 22.20 21.98
C THR A 166 17.16 23.10 22.86
N HIS A 167 17.79 23.83 23.76
CA HIS A 167 17.15 24.85 24.59
C HIS A 167 16.96 26.15 23.80
#